data_AF-A0A945CV91-F1
#
_entry.id   AF-A0A945CV91-F1
#
_cell.length_a   1.000
_cell.length_b   1.000
_cell.length_c   1.000
_cell.angle_alpha   90.00
_cell.angle_beta   90.00
_cell.angle_gamma   90.00
#
_symmetry.space_group_name_H-M   'P 1'
#
loop_
_entity.id
_entity.type
_entity.pdbx_description
1 polymer ?
#
loop_
_entity_poly.entity_id
_entity_poly.type
_entity_poly.pdbx_seq_one_letter_code
_entity_poly.pdbx_strand_id
1 'polypeptide(L)'
;MTPEELRAIMTYLRERVHLGPKEAEASVTITFHAPLEEEMIGAGLNAEGVKRILRVPWWEEMVEDIVETPDMCDPDDSPEQILEYARDVVSEYIRKRFSLESE
;
A
#
# COMPACT_ATOMS: atom_id res chain seq x y z
N MET A 1 4.54 -4.29 -18.50
CA MET A 1 5.00 -4.36 -17.11
C MET A 1 5.35 -5.81 -16.77
N THR A 2 6.57 -6.05 -16.33
CA THR A 2 7.06 -7.39 -15.95
C THR A 2 6.70 -7.71 -14.49
N PRO A 3 6.78 -8.98 -14.07
CA PRO A 3 6.62 -9.37 -12.67
C PRO A 3 7.56 -8.64 -11.71
N GLU A 4 8.80 -8.38 -12.11
CA GLU A 4 9.79 -7.69 -11.29
C GLU A 4 9.45 -6.21 -11.14
N GLU A 5 9.01 -5.55 -12.21
CA GLU A 5 8.55 -4.16 -12.15
C GLU A 5 7.32 -4.00 -11.25
N LEU A 6 6.37 -4.94 -11.33
CA LEU A 6 5.21 -4.93 -10.44
C LEU A 6 5.61 -5.13 -8.98
N ARG A 7 6.54 -6.06 -8.71
CA ARG A 7 7.10 -6.25 -7.36
C ARG A 7 7.81 -5.00 -6.86
N ALA A 8 8.58 -4.31 -7.68
CA ALA A 8 9.24 -3.07 -7.30
C ALA A 8 8.21 -1.98 -6.93
N ILE A 9 7.14 -1.83 -7.71
CA ILE A 9 6.06 -0.88 -7.41
C ILE A 9 5.32 -1.27 -6.11
N MET A 10 5.00 -2.55 -5.91
CA MET A 10 4.39 -3.01 -4.66
C MET A 10 5.27 -2.69 -3.45
N THR A 11 6.57 -3.01 -3.52
CA THR A 11 7.53 -2.71 -2.44
C THR A 11 7.55 -1.22 -2.13
N TYR A 12 7.66 -0.38 -3.16
CA TYR A 12 7.65 1.07 -2.99
C TYR A 12 6.38 1.58 -2.30
N LEU A 13 5.21 1.06 -2.68
CA LEU A 13 3.95 1.46 -2.08
C LEU A 13 3.81 0.97 -0.63
N ARG A 14 4.25 -0.26 -0.32
CA ARG A 14 4.29 -0.78 1.06
C ARG A 14 5.15 0.08 1.98
N GLU A 15 6.27 0.59 1.48
CA GLU A 15 7.15 1.49 2.22
C GLU A 15 6.51 2.85 2.52
N ARG A 16 5.42 3.22 1.84
CA ARG A 16 4.67 4.46 2.12
C ARG A 16 3.56 4.29 3.16
N VAL A 17 3.31 3.06 3.61
CA VAL A 17 2.44 2.78 4.75
C VAL A 17 3.24 2.90 6.04
N HIS A 18 2.79 3.80 6.92
CA HIS A 18 3.48 4.14 8.16
C HIS A 18 2.49 4.18 9.33
N LEU A 19 3.02 3.90 10.52
CA LEU A 19 2.31 4.21 11.76
C LEU A 19 2.18 5.73 11.88
N GLY A 20 0.96 6.18 12.12
CA GLY A 20 0.64 7.56 12.44
C GLY A 20 1.20 7.97 13.81
N PRO A 21 1.15 9.26 14.15
CA PRO A 21 1.55 9.73 15.47
C PRO A 21 0.74 9.02 16.54
N LYS A 22 1.41 8.54 17.59
CA LYS A 22 0.75 7.98 18.75
C LYS A 22 0.05 9.09 19.52
N GLU A 23 -1.23 9.30 19.25
CA GLU A 23 -2.04 10.22 20.04
C GLU A 23 -2.33 9.64 21.43
N ALA A 24 -2.78 10.50 22.35
CA ALA A 24 -2.94 10.18 23.77
C ALA A 24 -4.05 9.14 24.05
N GLU A 25 -4.88 8.84 23.05
CA GLU A 25 -5.86 7.77 23.08
C GLU A 25 -5.23 6.53 22.43
N ALA A 26 -5.31 5.38 23.08
CA ALA A 26 -4.51 4.18 22.84
C ALA A 26 -4.68 3.49 21.46
N SER A 27 -5.23 4.18 20.48
CA SER A 27 -5.58 3.68 19.16
C SER A 27 -4.37 3.72 18.22
N VAL A 28 -4.11 2.61 17.54
CA VAL A 28 -3.11 2.55 16.47
C VAL A 28 -3.67 3.27 15.26
N THR A 29 -2.92 4.23 14.71
CA THR A 29 -3.29 4.91 13.46
C THR A 29 -2.37 4.46 12.34
N ILE A 30 -2.93 4.19 11.17
CA ILE A 30 -2.17 3.96 9.95
C ILE A 30 -2.30 5.17 9.03
N THR A 31 -1.19 5.53 8.39
CA THR A 31 -1.12 6.60 7.41
C THR A 31 -0.52 6.05 6.12
N PHE A 32 -1.12 6.41 4.99
CA PHE A 32 -0.61 6.08 3.67
C PHE A 32 -0.26 7.35 2.91
N HIS A 33 1.03 7.55 2.66
CA HIS A 33 1.49 8.66 1.85
C HIS A 33 1.42 8.29 0.37
N ALA A 34 0.23 8.43 -0.22
CA ALA A 34 -0.01 8.21 -1.64
C ALA A 34 1.03 8.98 -2.48
N PRO A 35 1.92 8.29 -3.21
CA PRO A 35 2.98 8.95 -3.94
C PRO A 35 2.46 9.57 -5.24
N LEU A 36 3.15 10.61 -5.70
CA LEU A 36 2.91 11.18 -7.02
C LEU A 36 3.57 10.34 -8.12
N GLU A 37 3.02 10.43 -9.34
CA GLU A 37 3.57 9.78 -10.53
C GLU A 37 5.05 10.11 -10.72
N GLU A 38 5.42 11.39 -10.58
CA GLU A 38 6.78 11.87 -10.76
C GLU A 38 7.76 11.34 -9.70
N GLU A 39 7.31 11.14 -8.46
CA GLU A 39 8.15 10.57 -7.39
C GLU A 39 8.49 9.11 -7.68
N MET A 40 7.48 8.34 -8.09
CA MET A 40 7.66 6.92 -8.42
C MET A 40 8.59 6.75 -9.63
N ILE A 41 8.42 7.57 -10.67
CA ILE A 41 9.30 7.57 -11.84
C ILE A 41 10.71 8.00 -11.45
N GLY A 42 10.85 9.04 -10.61
CA GLY A 42 12.12 9.52 -10.08
C GLY A 42 12.86 8.48 -9.23
N ALA A 43 12.13 7.59 -8.56
CA ALA A 43 12.67 6.44 -7.82
C ALA A 43 13.13 5.29 -8.73
N GLY A 44 13.00 5.42 -10.06
CA GLY A 44 13.42 4.41 -11.02
C GLY A 44 12.36 3.34 -11.33
N LEU A 45 11.11 3.56 -10.93
CA LEU A 45 10.02 2.63 -11.24
C LEU A 45 9.55 2.79 -12.69
N ASN A 46 8.96 1.72 -13.24
CA ASN A 46 8.46 1.72 -14.62
C ASN A 46 7.34 2.76 -14.80
N ALA A 47 7.57 3.75 -15.67
CA ALA A 47 6.66 4.87 -15.86
C ALA A 47 5.26 4.48 -16.38
N GLU A 48 5.18 3.46 -17.23
CA GLU A 48 3.90 2.95 -17.73
C GLU A 48 3.13 2.20 -16.64
N GLY A 49 3.82 1.36 -15.85
CA GLY A 49 3.26 0.63 -14.72
C GLY A 49 2.73 1.58 -13.64
N VAL A 50 3.52 2.60 -13.29
CA VAL A 50 3.12 3.67 -12.35
C VAL A 50 1.86 4.37 -12.83
N LYS A 51 1.84 4.84 -14.09
CA LYS A 51 0.66 5.50 -14.70
C LYS A 51 -0.57 4.60 -14.65
N ARG A 52 -0.38 3.31 -14.90
CA ARG A 52 -1.49 2.35 -14.92
C ARG A 52 -2.04 2.11 -13.52
N ILE A 53 -1.17 1.99 -12.51
CA ILE A 53 -1.56 1.76 -11.11
C ILE A 53 -2.22 3.00 -10.50
N LEU A 54 -1.67 4.20 -10.70
CA LEU A 54 -2.24 5.42 -10.10
C LEU A 54 -3.57 5.88 -10.75
N ARG A 55 -3.95 5.32 -11.90
CA ARG A 55 -5.18 5.68 -12.63
C ARG A 55 -6.28 4.64 -12.51
N VAL A 56 -6.09 3.62 -11.68
CA VAL A 56 -7.12 2.60 -11.50
C VAL A 56 -8.30 3.14 -10.68
N PRO A 57 -9.54 2.72 -10.98
CA PRO A 57 -10.72 3.22 -10.27
C PRO A 57 -10.80 2.76 -8.81
N TRP A 58 -10.08 1.71 -8.43
CA TRP A 58 -10.02 1.16 -7.08
C TRP A 58 -8.89 1.76 -6.23
N TRP A 59 -8.16 2.76 -6.73
CA TRP A 59 -7.04 3.35 -5.99
C TRP A 59 -7.52 3.93 -4.65
N GLU A 60 -8.56 4.75 -4.67
CA GLU A 60 -9.13 5.36 -3.46
C GLU A 60 -9.65 4.29 -2.48
N GLU A 61 -10.29 3.23 -2.99
CA GLU A 61 -10.76 2.07 -2.20
C GLU A 61 -9.59 1.39 -1.48
N MET A 62 -8.45 1.19 -2.17
CA MET A 62 -7.25 0.64 -1.53
C MET A 62 -6.71 1.58 -0.45
N VAL A 63 -6.70 2.89 -0.67
CA VAL A 63 -6.21 3.87 0.31
C VAL A 63 -7.08 3.87 1.56
N GLU A 64 -8.41 3.82 1.39
CA GLU A 64 -9.39 3.71 2.47
C GLU A 64 -9.15 2.45 3.31
N ASP A 65 -9.08 1.27 2.68
CA ASP A 65 -8.83 0.00 3.37
C ASP A 65 -7.49 -0.01 4.15
N ILE A 66 -6.45 0.65 3.64
CA ILE A 66 -5.16 0.78 4.35
C ILE A 66 -5.32 1.61 5.63
N VAL A 67 -6.01 2.74 5.55
CA VAL A 67 -6.18 3.66 6.69
C VAL A 67 -7.14 3.08 7.73
N GLU A 68 -8.17 2.35 7.29
CA GLU A 68 -9.16 1.68 8.13
C GLU A 68 -8.68 0.31 8.67
N THR A 69 -7.49 -0.15 8.27
CA THR A 69 -6.94 -1.44 8.74
C THR A 69 -6.96 -1.60 10.27
N PRO A 70 -6.61 -0.60 11.10
CA PRO A 70 -6.68 -0.72 12.56
C PRO A 70 -8.07 -1.07 13.09
N ASP A 71 -9.14 -0.59 12.46
CA ASP A 71 -10.53 -0.84 12.89
C ASP A 71 -10.98 -2.28 12.60
N MET A 72 -10.26 -2.96 11.70
CA MET A 72 -10.51 -4.33 11.26
C MET A 72 -9.64 -5.36 12.01
N CYS A 73 -8.66 -4.91 12.77
CA CYS A 73 -7.73 -5.74 13.55
C CYS A 73 -8.23 -6.02 14.97
N ASP A 74 -7.62 -7.00 15.64
CA ASP A 74 -7.90 -7.25 17.05
C ASP A 74 -7.35 -6.09 17.90
N PRO A 75 -8.10 -5.55 18.89
CA PRO A 75 -7.57 -4.55 19.82
C PRO A 75 -6.29 -4.97 20.55
N ASP A 76 -6.03 -6.28 20.68
CA ASP A 76 -4.82 -6.82 21.28
C ASP A 76 -3.64 -6.99 20.28
N ASP A 77 -3.86 -6.75 18.98
CA ASP A 77 -2.79 -6.77 17.99
C ASP A 77 -1.80 -5.63 18.23
N SER A 78 -0.51 -5.95 18.16
CA SER A 78 0.54 -4.94 18.30
C SER A 78 0.51 -3.96 17.11
N PRO A 79 0.95 -2.70 17.30
CA PRO A 79 1.05 -1.72 16.21
C PRO A 79 1.85 -2.23 15.00
N GLU A 80 2.90 -3.03 15.24
CA GLU A 80 3.72 -3.63 14.19
C GLU A 80 2.95 -4.68 13.38
N GLN A 81 2.07 -5.47 14.02
CA GLN A 81 1.21 -6.41 13.31
C GLN A 81 0.18 -5.68 12.44
N ILE A 82 -0.46 -4.65 13.00
CA ILE A 82 -1.43 -3.80 12.27
C ILE A 82 -0.77 -3.12 11.07
N LEU A 83 0.46 -2.63 11.23
CA LEU A 83 1.25 -2.06 10.15
C LEU A 83 1.52 -3.07 9.03
N GLU A 84 1.89 -4.30 9.38
CA GLU A 84 2.14 -5.33 8.37
C GLU A 84 0.85 -5.74 7.65
N TYR A 85 -0.29 -5.82 8.37
CA TYR A 85 -1.59 -6.04 7.73
C TYR A 85 -1.91 -4.93 6.72
N ALA A 86 -1.70 -3.67 7.08
CA ALA A 86 -1.96 -2.54 6.19
C ALA A 86 -1.04 -2.58 4.95
N ARG A 87 0.21 -3.02 5.09
CA ARG A 87 1.13 -3.25 3.96
C ARG A 87 0.72 -4.43 3.10
N ASP A 88 0.11 -5.44 3.68
CA ASP A 88 -0.37 -6.61 2.95
C ASP A 88 -1.62 -6.27 2.14
N VAL A 89 -2.50 -5.39 2.63
CA VAL A 89 -3.62 -4.82 1.85
C VAL A 89 -3.14 -4.26 0.52
N VAL A 90 -2.08 -3.43 0.50
CA VAL A 90 -1.46 -2.92 -0.74
C VAL A 90 -1.11 -4.04 -1.70
N SER A 91 -0.43 -5.07 -1.19
CA SER A 91 0.02 -6.21 -1.99
C SER A 91 -1.15 -7.00 -2.56
N GLU A 92 -2.18 -7.24 -1.75
CA GLU A 92 -3.37 -7.99 -2.13
C GLU A 92 -4.19 -7.27 -3.20
N TYR A 93 -4.37 -5.95 -3.06
CA TYR A 93 -5.05 -5.14 -4.08
C TYR A 93 -4.36 -5.23 -5.44
N ILE A 94 -3.04 -5.06 -5.44
CA ILE A 94 -2.24 -5.09 -6.66
C ILE A 94 -2.20 -6.49 -7.25
N ARG A 95 -1.95 -7.54 -6.45
CA ARG A 95 -1.90 -8.94 -6.93
C ARG A 95 -3.23 -9.40 -7.52
N LYS A 96 -4.36 -9.12 -6.86
CA LYS A 96 -5.68 -9.54 -7.32
C LYS A 96 -6.06 -8.94 -8.68
N ARG A 97 -5.50 -7.77 -9.02
CA ARG A 97 -5.95 -6.96 -10.16
C ARG A 97 -4.93 -6.83 -11.28
N PHE A 98 -3.65 -7.01 -10.99
CA PHE A 98 -2.55 -7.00 -11.97
C PHE A 98 -1.92 -8.37 -12.21
N SER A 99 -2.62 -9.45 -11.81
CA SER A 99 -2.22 -10.87 -11.91
C SER A 99 -0.80 -11.06 -12.40
N LEU A 100 0.11 -11.32 -11.46
CA LEU A 100 1.37 -11.98 -11.77
C LEU A 100 0.99 -13.38 -12.27
N GLU A 101 0.74 -13.56 -13.57
CA GLU A 101 0.69 -14.90 -14.13
C GLU A 101 2.06 -15.51 -13.88
N SER A 102 2.12 -16.39 -12.88
CA SER A 102 3.24 -17.29 -12.68
C SER A 102 3.23 -18.25 -13.87
N GLU A 103 4.25 -18.17 -14.72
CA GLU A 103 4.65 -19.30 -15.56
C GLU A 103 4.91 -20.55 -14.72
#